data_AF-A0A964TY70-F1
#
_entry.id   AF-A0A964TY70-F1
#
_cell.length_a   1.000
_cell.length_b   1.000
_cell.length_c   1.000
_cell.angle_alpha   90.00
_cell.angle_beta   90.00
_cell.angle_gamma   90.00
#
_symmetry.space_group_name_H-M   'P 1'
#
loop_
_entity.id
_entity.type
_entity.pdbx_description
1 polymer ?
#
loop_
_entity_poly.entity_id
_entity_poly.type
_entity_poly.pdbx_seq_one_letter_code
_entity_poly.pdbx_strand_id
1 'polypeptide(L)'
;MKTIRLWAFASATLLVLSACGPAEEQQPETVEERAQARWNLLAEGEFEQAWAYYTPGFRERIEQDDFARDMSRRPVTWLGAEVLGSTCEEPDRCTVTVEVAYRAEVPGLRQTSSQVELSRRLEDEWIRLDGQWWYVKN
;
A
#
# COMPACT_ATOMS: atom_id res chain seq x y z
N MET A 1 -67.46 30.31 29.88
CA MET A 1 -67.02 28.94 29.56
C MET A 1 -67.07 28.71 28.05
N LYS A 2 -65.93 28.81 27.38
CA LYS A 2 -65.56 28.08 26.15
C LYS A 2 -64.14 28.51 25.79
N THR A 3 -63.31 27.52 25.60
CA THR A 3 -61.86 27.52 25.50
C THR A 3 -61.42 27.45 24.02
N ILE A 4 -60.10 27.58 23.75
CA ILE A 4 -59.36 26.85 22.68
C ILE A 4 -59.51 27.46 21.23
N ARG A 5 -58.48 27.81 20.42
CA ARG A 5 -57.03 27.52 20.32
C ARG A 5 -56.25 28.67 19.64
N LEU A 6 -55.00 28.87 20.07
CA LEU A 6 -53.95 29.55 19.30
C LEU A 6 -53.71 28.81 17.98
N TRP A 7 -53.60 29.54 16.88
CA TRP A 7 -53.04 29.02 15.62
C TRP A 7 -51.70 29.70 15.39
N ALA A 8 -50.65 28.91 15.60
CA ALA A 8 -49.27 29.21 15.29
C ALA A 8 -49.06 29.09 13.77
N PHE A 9 -48.59 30.15 13.12
CA PHE A 9 -47.93 30.05 11.83
C PHE A 9 -46.42 30.03 12.07
N ALA A 10 -45.90 28.82 12.30
CA ALA A 10 -44.47 28.55 12.32
C ALA A 10 -43.95 28.54 10.88
N SER A 11 -43.19 29.56 10.49
CA SER A 11 -42.41 29.54 9.24
C SER A 11 -41.26 28.56 9.39
N ALA A 12 -41.34 27.45 8.67
CA ALA A 12 -40.26 26.47 8.55
C ALA A 12 -39.21 26.99 7.56
N THR A 13 -38.16 27.62 8.10
CA THR A 13 -36.97 27.98 7.33
C THR A 13 -36.12 26.73 7.10
N LEU A 14 -36.10 26.22 5.88
CA LEU A 14 -35.09 25.25 5.42
C LEU A 14 -33.71 25.94 5.44
N LEU A 15 -32.87 25.59 6.42
CA LEU A 15 -31.44 25.87 6.39
C LEU A 15 -30.71 24.62 5.88
N VAL A 16 -30.29 24.72 4.62
CA VAL A 16 -29.40 23.77 3.96
C VAL A 16 -27.95 24.25 4.15
N LEU A 17 -27.02 23.28 4.17
CA LEU A 17 -25.55 23.37 4.10
C LEU A 17 -24.79 23.73 5.39
N SER A 18 -24.16 22.70 5.96
CA SER A 18 -22.71 22.70 6.28
C SER A 18 -22.26 21.28 6.61
N ALA A 19 -22.08 20.43 5.59
CA ALA A 19 -21.28 19.22 5.73
C ALA A 19 -19.83 19.57 5.39
N CYS A 20 -19.17 20.31 6.28
CA CYS A 20 -17.71 20.36 6.29
C CYS A 20 -17.27 19.14 7.11
N GLY A 21 -17.12 17.99 6.45
CA GLY A 21 -16.42 16.87 7.07
C GLY A 21 -14.98 17.31 7.38
N PRO A 22 -14.38 16.89 8.49
CA PRO A 22 -12.95 17.08 8.67
C PRO A 22 -12.27 16.47 7.45
N ALA A 23 -11.44 17.27 6.76
CA ALA A 23 -10.42 16.69 5.92
C ALA A 23 -9.68 15.73 6.85
N GLU A 24 -9.79 14.43 6.59
CA GLU A 24 -9.06 13.41 7.31
C GLU A 24 -7.59 13.84 7.24
N GLU A 25 -7.05 14.39 8.33
CA GLU A 25 -5.62 14.61 8.47
C GLU A 25 -5.04 13.21 8.28
N GLN A 26 -4.57 12.94 7.07
CA GLN A 26 -3.94 11.68 6.70
C GLN A 26 -2.77 11.53 7.66
N GLN A 27 -2.99 10.73 8.70
CA GLN A 27 -1.94 10.41 9.66
C GLN A 27 -0.75 9.90 8.85
N PRO A 28 0.49 10.28 9.22
CA PRO A 28 1.66 9.81 8.52
C PRO A 28 1.65 8.28 8.52
N GLU A 29 1.59 7.71 7.32
CA GLU A 29 1.52 6.26 7.12
C GLU A 29 2.79 5.62 7.70
N THR A 30 2.61 4.56 8.50
CA THR A 30 3.71 3.81 9.10
C THR A 30 4.53 3.09 8.02
N VAL A 31 5.76 2.67 8.37
CA VAL A 31 6.61 1.95 7.42
C VAL A 31 6.00 0.59 7.05
N GLU A 32 5.31 -0.05 7.99
CA GLU A 32 4.60 -1.31 7.80
C GLU A 32 3.41 -1.16 6.84
N GLU A 33 2.58 -0.13 7.02
CA GLU A 33 1.46 0.17 6.12
C GLU A 33 1.93 0.41 4.70
N ARG A 34 2.99 1.22 4.52
CA ARG A 34 3.58 1.47 3.20
C ARG A 34 4.19 0.23 2.57
N ALA A 35 4.85 -0.60 3.39
CA ALA A 35 5.41 -1.86 2.92
C ALA A 35 4.32 -2.83 2.46
N GLN A 36 3.24 -2.95 3.24
CA GLN A 36 2.11 -3.79 2.89
C GLN A 36 1.43 -3.30 1.61
N ALA A 37 1.19 -1.98 1.50
CA ALA A 37 0.58 -1.38 0.31
C ALA A 37 1.42 -1.63 -0.95
N ARG A 38 2.75 -1.47 -0.87
CA ARG A 38 3.66 -1.80 -1.97
C ARG A 38 3.55 -3.27 -2.37
N TRP A 39 3.57 -4.20 -1.41
CA TRP A 39 3.48 -5.63 -1.73
C TRP A 39 2.13 -6.05 -2.29
N ASN A 40 1.03 -5.43 -1.84
CA ASN A 40 -0.29 -5.68 -2.42
C ASN A 40 -0.30 -5.34 -3.91
N LEU A 41 0.24 -4.18 -4.29
CA LEU A 41 0.36 -3.78 -5.70
C LEU A 41 1.23 -4.76 -6.50
N LEU A 42 2.32 -5.28 -5.91
CA LEU A 42 3.15 -6.29 -6.57
C LEU A 42 2.42 -7.61 -6.80
N ALA A 43 1.57 -8.03 -5.87
CA ALA A 43 0.75 -9.24 -5.98
C ALA A 43 -0.41 -9.06 -6.97
N GLU A 44 -0.96 -7.84 -7.07
CA GLU A 44 -2.01 -7.48 -8.02
C GLU A 44 -1.47 -7.27 -9.45
N GLY A 45 -0.15 -7.23 -9.63
CA GLY A 45 0.48 -6.96 -10.93
C GLY A 45 0.53 -5.47 -11.29
N GLU A 46 0.19 -4.59 -10.35
CA GLU A 46 0.18 -3.14 -10.48
C GLU A 46 1.60 -2.56 -10.32
N PHE A 47 2.53 -3.03 -11.16
CA PHE A 47 3.96 -2.74 -11.02
C PHE A 47 4.29 -1.25 -11.17
N GLU A 48 3.58 -0.54 -12.06
CA GLU A 48 3.75 0.91 -12.21
C GLU A 48 3.41 1.66 -10.91
N GLN A 49 2.39 1.21 -10.18
CA GLN A 49 2.01 1.82 -8.92
C GLN A 49 3.01 1.44 -7.81
N ALA A 50 3.45 0.17 -7.78
CA ALA A 50 4.47 -0.28 -6.84
C ALA A 50 5.81 0.46 -7.00
N TRP A 51 6.16 0.88 -8.23
CA TRP A 51 7.33 1.72 -8.51
C TRP A 51 7.34 3.02 -7.71
N ALA A 52 6.16 3.62 -7.45
CA ALA A 52 6.05 4.89 -6.72
C ALA A 52 6.53 4.81 -5.26
N TYR A 53 6.67 3.62 -4.69
CA TYR A 53 7.15 3.41 -3.32
C TYR A 53 8.68 3.41 -3.23
N TYR A 54 9.39 3.30 -4.35
CA TYR A 54 10.84 3.30 -4.37
C TYR A 54 11.41 4.69 -4.09
N THR A 55 12.62 4.73 -3.53
CA THR A 55 13.33 5.99 -3.25
C THR A 55 13.39 6.91 -4.48
N PRO A 56 13.34 8.25 -4.28
CA PRO A 56 13.50 9.20 -5.37
C PRO A 56 14.74 8.93 -6.23
N GLY A 57 15.90 8.67 -5.60
CA GLY A 57 17.15 8.37 -6.32
C GLY A 57 17.15 7.03 -7.10
N PHE A 58 16.24 6.09 -6.80
CA PHE A 58 15.98 4.94 -7.67
C PHE A 58 15.16 5.36 -8.88
N ARG A 59 14.09 6.12 -8.64
CA ARG A 59 13.14 6.59 -9.65
C ARG A 59 13.73 7.59 -10.64
N GLU A 60 14.77 8.33 -10.26
CA GLU A 60 15.57 9.18 -11.18
C GLU A 60 16.37 8.38 -12.22
N ARG A 61 16.62 7.09 -11.95
CA ARG A 61 17.47 6.24 -12.80
C ARG A 61 16.68 5.18 -13.56
N ILE A 62 15.54 4.77 -13.03
CA ILE A 62 14.72 3.69 -13.56
C ILE A 62 13.33 4.25 -13.83
N GLU A 63 13.00 4.39 -15.11
CA GLU A 63 11.68 4.84 -15.56
C GLU A 63 10.59 3.83 -15.17
N GLN A 64 9.39 4.33 -14.96
CA GLN A 64 8.24 3.55 -14.47
C GLN A 64 7.87 2.39 -15.42
N ASP A 65 7.80 2.64 -16.74
CA ASP A 65 7.48 1.60 -17.74
C ASP A 65 8.58 0.54 -17.83
N ASP A 66 9.85 0.94 -17.76
CA ASP A 66 10.98 0.01 -17.76
C ASP A 66 10.94 -0.91 -16.54
N PHE A 67 10.63 -0.36 -15.37
CA PHE A 67 10.41 -1.15 -14.16
C PHE A 67 9.24 -2.13 -14.32
N ALA A 68 8.08 -1.68 -14.79
CA ALA A 68 6.90 -2.52 -14.97
C ALA A 68 7.16 -3.65 -15.97
N ARG A 69 7.82 -3.34 -17.09
CA ARG A 69 8.25 -4.33 -18.08
C ARG A 69 9.26 -5.33 -17.52
N ASP A 70 10.22 -4.90 -16.69
CA ASP A 70 11.15 -5.83 -16.02
C ASP A 70 10.41 -6.77 -15.09
N MET A 71 9.57 -6.22 -14.21
CA MET A 71 8.80 -6.98 -13.22
C MET A 71 7.89 -8.01 -13.89
N SER A 72 7.22 -7.65 -14.99
CA SER A 72 6.31 -8.53 -15.72
C SER A 72 7.00 -9.71 -16.42
N ARG A 73 8.30 -9.60 -16.70
CA ARG A 73 9.09 -10.68 -17.34
C ARG A 73 9.74 -11.62 -16.35
N ARG A 74 9.65 -11.37 -15.04
CA ARG A 74 10.28 -12.22 -14.04
C ARG A 74 9.63 -13.60 -14.05
N PRO A 75 10.40 -14.69 -13.91
CA PRO A 75 9.88 -16.06 -13.83
C PRO A 75 9.28 -16.36 -12.44
N VAL A 76 8.60 -15.37 -11.86
CA VAL A 76 7.99 -15.41 -10.53
C VAL A 76 6.67 -14.65 -10.59
N THR A 77 5.59 -15.27 -10.10
CA THR A 77 4.31 -14.63 -9.87
C THR A 77 4.14 -14.40 -8.38
N TRP A 78 4.06 -13.15 -7.94
CA TRP A 78 3.72 -12.83 -6.56
C TRP A 78 2.25 -13.17 -6.30
N LEU A 79 1.97 -13.90 -5.23
CA LEU A 79 0.61 -14.32 -4.88
C LEU A 79 0.04 -13.49 -3.72
N GLY A 80 0.92 -12.91 -2.90
CA GLY A 80 0.56 -12.09 -1.76
C GLY A 80 1.75 -11.93 -0.82
N ALA A 81 1.62 -11.03 0.15
CA ALA A 81 2.60 -10.87 1.20
C ALA A 81 1.93 -10.41 2.50
N GLU A 82 2.56 -10.74 3.63
CA GLU A 82 2.16 -10.30 4.96
C GLU A 82 3.35 -9.62 5.65
N VAL A 83 3.19 -8.35 6.00
CA VAL A 83 4.17 -7.62 6.83
C VAL A 83 4.09 -8.14 8.26
N LEU A 84 5.20 -8.70 8.76
CA LEU A 84 5.30 -9.28 10.09
C LEU A 84 5.71 -8.24 11.15
N GLY A 85 6.28 -7.11 10.73
CA GLY A 85 6.71 -6.00 11.58
C GLY A 85 8.00 -5.36 11.10
N SER A 86 8.46 -4.32 11.78
CA SER A 86 9.73 -3.64 11.49
C SER A 86 10.66 -3.55 12.68
N THR A 87 11.95 -3.38 12.40
CA THR A 87 12.98 -2.99 13.37
C THR A 87 13.71 -1.78 12.83
N CYS A 88 13.76 -0.69 13.61
CA CYS A 88 14.39 0.56 13.20
C CYS A 88 15.70 0.75 13.95
N GLU A 89 16.82 0.67 13.22
CA GLU A 89 18.15 0.95 13.77
C GLU A 89 18.30 2.45 14.09
N GLU A 90 17.68 3.29 13.26
CA GLU A 90 17.62 4.74 13.40
C GLU A 90 16.17 5.22 13.18
N PRO A 91 15.77 6.40 13.67
CA PRO A 91 14.40 6.90 13.51
C PRO A 91 13.92 7.02 12.05
N ASP A 92 14.86 7.13 11.11
CA ASP A 92 14.61 7.32 9.68
C ASP A 92 15.09 6.13 8.82
N ARG A 93 15.43 4.98 9.45
CA ARG A 93 15.85 3.76 8.76
C ARG A 93 15.28 2.53 9.47
N CYS A 94 14.46 1.77 8.76
CA CYS A 94 13.87 0.56 9.28
C CYS A 94 14.04 -0.62 8.31
N THR A 95 14.15 -1.80 8.89
CA THR A 95 14.07 -3.07 8.18
C THR A 95 12.72 -3.69 8.46
N VAL A 96 11.92 -3.92 7.41
CA VAL A 96 10.58 -4.52 7.50
C VAL A 96 10.68 -5.99 7.14
N THR A 97 10.21 -6.86 8.03
CA THR A 97 10.12 -8.30 7.77
C THR A 97 8.80 -8.61 7.08
N VAL A 98 8.85 -9.33 5.97
CA VAL A 98 7.67 -9.69 5.17
C VAL A 98 7.69 -11.17 4.81
N GLU A 99 6.59 -11.89 5.02
CA GLU A 99 6.39 -13.22 4.46
C GLU A 99 5.72 -13.12 3.09
N VAL A 100 6.38 -13.57 2.03
CA VAL A 100 5.92 -13.45 0.65
C VAL A 100 5.58 -14.82 0.08
N ALA A 101 4.36 -14.97 -0.41
CA ALA A 101 3.90 -16.11 -1.18
C ALA A 101 4.09 -15.85 -2.68
N TYR A 102 4.66 -16.82 -3.39
CA TYR A 102 4.95 -16.68 -4.81
C TYR A 102 4.91 -18.03 -5.53
N ARG A 103 4.66 -17.99 -6.83
CA ARG A 103 4.77 -19.13 -7.73
C ARG A 103 6.01 -18.98 -8.60
N ALA A 104 6.84 -20.00 -8.66
CA ALA A 104 8.05 -20.00 -9.49
C ALA A 104 8.31 -21.37 -10.11
N GLU A 105 9.05 -21.38 -11.22
CA GLU A 105 9.53 -22.62 -11.81
C GLU A 105 10.65 -23.23 -10.97
N VAL A 106 10.55 -24.53 -10.66
CA VAL A 106 11.61 -25.28 -9.98
C VAL A 106 12.29 -26.22 -10.96
N PRO A 107 13.56 -25.96 -11.33
CA PRO A 107 14.31 -26.84 -12.21
C PRO A 107 14.38 -28.27 -11.68
N GLY A 108 14.07 -29.26 -12.53
CA GLY A 108 14.18 -30.68 -12.20
C GLY A 108 12.92 -31.33 -11.63
N LEU A 109 11.84 -30.58 -11.39
CA LEU A 109 10.55 -31.15 -11.00
C LEU A 109 9.80 -31.68 -12.23
N ARG A 110 9.67 -33.01 -12.36
CA ARG A 110 8.99 -33.67 -13.50
C ARG A 110 7.46 -33.70 -13.34
N GLN A 111 6.83 -32.54 -13.21
CA GLN A 111 5.38 -32.40 -13.20
C GLN A 111 4.88 -31.58 -14.41
N THR A 112 3.64 -31.82 -14.84
CA THR A 112 3.00 -31.19 -16.01
C THR A 112 2.94 -29.66 -15.92
N SER A 113 3.03 -29.10 -14.71
CA SER A 113 3.37 -27.70 -14.46
C SER A 113 4.69 -27.64 -13.67
N SER A 114 5.71 -27.00 -14.26
CA SER A 114 7.02 -26.72 -13.64
C SER A 114 6.94 -25.74 -12.46
N GLN A 115 5.78 -25.11 -12.28
CA GLN A 115 5.55 -24.08 -11.29
C GLN A 115 5.02 -24.65 -9.96
N VAL A 116 5.60 -24.20 -8.85
CA VAL A 116 5.16 -24.52 -7.49
C VAL A 116 4.95 -23.25 -6.69
N GLU A 117 3.99 -23.29 -5.76
CA GLU A 117 3.77 -22.22 -4.79
C GLU A 117 4.72 -22.40 -3.60
N LEU A 118 5.38 -21.31 -3.24
CA LEU A 118 6.41 -21.24 -2.21
C LEU A 118 6.13 -20.02 -1.34
N SER A 119 6.59 -20.05 -0.09
CA SER A 119 6.67 -18.88 0.76
C SER A 119 8.11 -18.65 1.21
N ARG A 120 8.48 -17.39 1.43
CA ARG A 120 9.77 -17.03 2.02
C ARG A 120 9.65 -15.74 2.84
N ARG A 121 10.45 -15.63 3.89
CA ARG A 121 10.64 -14.36 4.62
C ARG A 121 11.67 -13.50 3.92
N LEU A 122 11.38 -12.20 3.87
CA LEU A 122 12.22 -11.15 3.31
C LEU A 122 12.39 -10.02 4.29
N GLU A 123 13.48 -9.31 4.10
CA GLU A 123 13.80 -8.07 4.78
C GLU A 123 13.84 -6.98 3.72
N ASP A 124 12.90 -6.05 3.82
CA ASP A 124 12.85 -4.86 3.00
C ASP A 124 13.47 -3.69 3.77
N GLU A 125 14.43 -3.00 3.15
CA GLU A 125 15.02 -1.78 3.72
C GLU A 125 14.17 -0.56 3.36
N TRP A 126 13.92 0.30 4.35
CA TRP A 126 13.14 1.52 4.20
C TRP A 126 13.84 2.72 4.83
N ILE A 127 13.75 3.86 4.16
CA ILE A 127 14.27 5.14 4.66
C ILE A 127 13.18 6.21 4.69
N ARG A 128 13.21 7.09 5.68
CA ARG A 128 12.30 8.24 5.76
C ARG A 128 12.97 9.48 5.21
N LEU A 129 12.34 10.09 4.20
CA LEU A 129 12.78 11.35 3.59
C LEU A 129 11.58 12.31 3.56
N ASP A 130 11.78 13.53 4.05
CA ASP A 130 10.75 14.57 4.09
C ASP A 130 9.42 14.10 4.72
N GLY A 131 9.51 13.27 5.77
CA GLY A 131 8.37 12.75 6.51
C GLY A 131 7.68 11.52 5.90
N GLN A 132 8.15 11.01 4.75
CA GLN A 132 7.58 9.84 4.08
C GLN A 132 8.57 8.67 4.00
N TRP A 133 8.08 7.44 4.20
CA TRP A 133 8.89 6.23 4.03
C TRP A 133 9.00 5.80 2.56
N TRP A 134 10.20 5.37 2.18
CA TRP A 134 10.56 4.94 0.84
C TRP A 134 11.31 3.61 0.88
N TYR A 135 10.91 2.69 0.00
CA TYR A 135 11.57 1.41 -0.16
C TYR A 135 12.92 1.58 -0.86
N VAL A 136 13.96 1.02 -0.25
CA VAL A 136 15.30 0.93 -0.82
C VAL A 136 15.40 -0.39 -1.59
N LYS A 137 15.75 -0.31 -2.87
CA LYS A 137 16.03 -1.52 -3.66
C LYS A 137 17.33 -2.16 -3.16
N ASN A 138 17.22 -3.33 -2.54
CA ASN A 138 18.34 -4.23 -2.24
C ASN A 138 18.96 -4.88 -3.49
#